data_AF-A0A951GDV0-F1
#
_entry.id   AF-A0A951GDV0-F1
#
_cell.length_a   1.000
_cell.length_b   1.000
_cell.length_c   1.000
_cell.angle_alpha   90.00
_cell.angle_beta   90.00
_cell.angle_gamma   90.00
#
_symmetry.space_group_name_H-M   'P 1'
#
loop_
_entity.id
_entity.type
_entity.pdbx_description
1 polymer ?
#
loop_
_entity_poly.entity_id
_entity_poly.type
_entity_poly.pdbx_seq_one_letter_code
_entity_poly.pdbx_strand_id
1 'polypeptide(L)'
;MSTWSRSPTVHARRQLLHTVQSARAIAELCVGDRVMFTNRSRPRYLEHELAEVTEVDDRTVTVRLSRPVGRFDERELRCPPLALRKIDRGTPIRHS
;
A
#
# COMPACT_ATOMS: atom_id res chain seq x y z
N MET A 1 27.84 -31.29 19.89
CA MET A 1 26.92 -30.16 20.18
C MET A 1 26.80 -29.35 18.90
N SER A 2 25.63 -29.39 18.26
CA SER A 2 25.42 -28.84 16.91
C SER A 2 24.82 -27.43 17.00
N THR A 3 25.60 -26.39 16.76
CA THR A 3 25.09 -25.02 16.60
C THR A 3 24.83 -24.76 15.12
N TRP A 4 23.55 -24.57 14.79
CA TRP A 4 23.04 -24.33 13.45
C TRP A 4 23.56 -23.01 12.88
N SER A 5 24.16 -23.07 11.69
CA SER A 5 24.52 -21.89 10.89
C SER A 5 23.25 -21.16 10.43
N ARG A 6 23.06 -19.95 10.95
CA ARG A 6 22.02 -19.00 10.57
C ARG A 6 22.43 -18.35 9.23
N SER A 7 21.85 -18.82 8.13
CA SER A 7 22.23 -18.41 6.77
C SER A 7 21.75 -16.98 6.42
N PRO A 8 22.64 -16.02 6.07
CA PRO A 8 22.30 -14.61 5.78
C PRO A 8 21.66 -14.37 4.39
N THR A 9 21.57 -15.37 3.53
CA THR A 9 21.15 -15.22 2.12
C THR A 9 19.67 -14.84 1.94
N VAL A 10 18.82 -15.09 2.93
CA VAL A 10 17.37 -14.87 2.84
C VAL A 10 17.00 -13.37 2.86
N HIS A 11 17.86 -12.50 3.41
CA HIS A 11 17.54 -11.08 3.57
C HIS A 11 17.63 -10.27 2.27
N ALA A 12 18.63 -10.52 1.43
CA ALA A 12 18.80 -9.81 0.16
C ALA A 12 17.64 -10.09 -0.82
N ARG A 13 17.18 -11.34 -0.89
CA ARG A 13 16.02 -11.72 -1.72
C ARG A 13 14.73 -11.03 -1.26
N ARG A 14 14.53 -10.91 0.07
CA ARG A 14 13.34 -10.22 0.62
C ARG A 14 13.32 -8.74 0.27
N GLN A 15 14.47 -8.05 0.32
CA GLN A 15 14.54 -6.63 -0.06
C GLN A 15 14.28 -6.41 -1.55
N LEU A 16 14.83 -7.26 -2.42
CA LEU A 16 14.58 -7.19 -3.86
C LEU A 16 13.11 -7.43 -4.20
N LEU A 17 12.50 -8.46 -3.59
CA LEU A 17 11.06 -8.75 -3.80
C LEU A 17 10.18 -7.59 -3.33
N HIS A 18 10.50 -6.96 -2.20
CA HIS A 18 9.77 -5.80 -1.71
C HIS A 18 9.85 -4.61 -2.66
N THR A 19 11.01 -4.40 -3.27
CA THR A 19 11.25 -3.33 -4.25
C THR A 19 10.49 -3.58 -5.54
N VAL A 20 10.54 -4.80 -6.08
CA VAL A 20 9.81 -5.19 -7.29
C VAL A 20 8.29 -5.10 -7.08
N GLN A 21 7.80 -5.54 -5.92
CA GLN A 21 6.37 -5.42 -5.60
C GLN A 21 5.94 -3.96 -5.44
N SER A 22 6.80 -3.11 -4.88
CA SER A 22 6.54 -1.67 -4.76
C SER A 22 6.48 -1.01 -6.14
N ALA A 23 7.45 -1.28 -7.00
CA ALA A 23 7.49 -0.74 -8.36
C ALA A 23 6.28 -1.18 -9.19
N ARG A 24 5.85 -2.44 -9.06
CA ARG A 24 4.65 -2.93 -9.72
C ARG A 24 3.37 -2.27 -9.19
N ALA A 25 3.26 -2.09 -7.88
CA ALA A 25 2.13 -1.39 -7.29
C ALA A 25 2.07 0.08 -7.71
N ILE A 26 3.22 0.76 -7.86
CA ILE A 26 3.28 2.13 -8.41
C ILE A 26 2.82 2.15 -9.86
N ALA A 27 3.31 1.22 -10.69
CA ALA A 27 2.94 1.15 -12.10
C ALA A 27 1.44 0.87 -12.34
N GLU A 28 0.74 0.29 -11.36
CA GLU A 28 -0.69 -0.01 -11.43
C GLU A 28 -1.57 1.14 -10.89
N LEU A 29 -0.99 2.17 -10.24
CA LEU A 29 -1.69 3.30 -9.63
C LEU A 29 -1.54 4.57 -10.48
N CYS A 30 -2.67 5.15 -10.88
CA CYS A 30 -2.72 6.43 -11.58
C CYS A 30 -3.41 7.50 -10.72
N VAL A 31 -3.05 8.77 -10.95
CA VAL A 31 -3.81 9.90 -10.40
C VAL A 31 -5.26 9.83 -10.84
N GLY A 32 -6.19 10.02 -9.89
CA GLY A 32 -7.63 9.86 -10.08
C GLY A 32 -8.16 8.44 -9.82
N ASP A 33 -7.29 7.45 -9.60
CA ASP A 33 -7.73 6.10 -9.24
C ASP A 33 -8.33 6.08 -7.83
N ARG A 34 -9.40 5.30 -7.67
CA ARG A 34 -9.93 4.97 -6.35
C ARG A 34 -9.15 3.79 -5.78
N VAL A 35 -8.68 3.98 -4.56
CA VAL A 35 -7.88 3.00 -3.83
C VAL A 35 -8.49 2.75 -2.46
N MET A 36 -8.17 1.59 -1.89
CA MET A 36 -8.49 1.24 -0.52
C MET A 36 -7.22 0.90 0.24
N PHE A 37 -7.16 1.35 1.48
CA PHE A 37 -6.10 0.96 2.40
C PHE A 37 -6.24 -0.50 2.82
N THR A 38 -5.13 -1.23 2.77
CA THR A 38 -5.03 -2.65 3.14
C THR A 38 -4.47 -2.82 4.55
N ASN A 39 -4.38 -4.07 5.04
CA ASN A 39 -3.74 -4.39 6.32
C ASN A 39 -2.24 -4.01 6.43
N ARG A 40 -1.61 -3.65 5.30
CA ARG A 40 -0.24 -3.12 5.24
C ARG A 40 -0.18 -1.62 5.57
N SER A 41 -1.33 -0.95 5.58
CA SER A 41 -1.44 0.43 5.99
C SER A 41 -1.10 0.60 7.47
N ARG A 42 -0.40 1.68 7.78
CA ARG A 42 -0.21 2.16 9.14
C ARG A 42 -0.58 3.63 9.15
N PRO A 43 -1.45 4.07 10.06
CA PRO A 43 -2.11 3.32 11.15
C PRO A 43 -3.19 2.31 10.72
N ARG A 44 -3.43 1.25 11.51
CA ARG A 44 -4.39 0.18 11.17
C ARG A 44 -5.86 0.62 11.10
N TYR A 45 -6.22 1.71 11.76
CA TYR A 45 -7.58 2.24 11.69
C TYR A 45 -7.93 2.81 10.31
N LEU A 46 -6.95 2.98 9.42
CA LEU A 46 -7.18 3.34 8.03
C LEU A 46 -7.53 2.12 7.17
N GLU A 47 -7.39 0.88 7.69
CA GLU A 47 -7.71 -0.31 6.92
C GLU A 47 -9.17 -0.30 6.44
N HIS A 48 -9.39 -0.65 5.16
CA HIS A 48 -10.67 -0.56 4.46
C HIS A 48 -11.17 0.85 4.15
N GLU A 49 -10.42 1.90 4.48
CA GLU A 49 -10.80 3.26 4.10
C GLU A 49 -10.55 3.53 2.61
N LEU A 50 -11.45 4.32 2.03
CA LEU A 50 -11.43 4.69 0.62
C LEU A 50 -10.72 6.02 0.42
N ALA A 51 -9.82 6.05 -0.55
CA ALA A 51 -9.13 7.26 -0.97
C ALA A 51 -9.03 7.35 -2.48
N GLU A 52 -8.72 8.54 -2.95
CA GLU A 52 -8.45 8.85 -4.34
C GLU A 52 -6.98 9.24 -4.47
N VAL A 53 -6.27 8.67 -5.44
CA VAL A 53 -4.87 9.04 -5.68
C VAL A 53 -4.84 10.46 -6.24
N THR A 54 -4.19 11.38 -5.53
CA THR A 54 -4.00 12.76 -5.98
C THR A 54 -2.63 12.96 -6.61
N GLU A 55 -1.63 12.19 -6.17
CA GLU A 55 -0.26 12.28 -6.67
C GLU A 55 0.44 10.93 -6.59
N VAL A 56 1.31 10.63 -7.55
CA VAL A 56 2.15 9.44 -7.56
C VAL A 56 3.60 9.88 -7.75
N ASP A 57 4.46 9.51 -6.81
CA ASP A 57 5.89 9.76 -6.82
C ASP A 57 6.65 8.42 -6.88
N ASP A 58 7.94 8.45 -7.22
CA ASP A 58 8.77 7.26 -7.49
C ASP A 58 8.83 6.25 -6.34
N ARG A 59 8.52 6.69 -5.11
CA ARG A 59 8.59 5.86 -3.89
C ARG A 59 7.33 5.91 -3.03
N THR A 60 6.39 6.79 -3.34
CA THR A 60 5.24 7.09 -2.47
C THR A 60 4.05 7.55 -3.27
N VAL A 61 2.86 7.37 -2.71
CA VAL A 61 1.61 7.83 -3.32
C VAL A 61 0.93 8.77 -2.34
N THR A 62 0.49 9.93 -2.83
CA THR A 62 -0.38 10.83 -2.07
C THR A 62 -1.81 10.50 -2.44
N VAL A 63 -2.63 10.27 -1.42
CA VAL A 63 -4.04 9.97 -1.58
C VAL A 63 -4.88 10.92 -0.76
N ARG A 64 -6.05 11.26 -1.26
CA ARG A 64 -7.07 12.02 -0.54
C ARG A 64 -8.17 11.07 -0.06
N LEU A 65 -8.29 10.96 1.26
CA LEU A 65 -9.35 10.23 1.93
C LEU A 65 -10.72 10.80 1.54
N SER A 66 -11.68 9.89 1.34
CA SER A 66 -13.07 10.28 1.04
C SER A 66 -13.75 10.96 2.23
N ARG A 67 -13.28 10.66 3.43
CA ARG A 67 -13.78 11.16 4.72
C ARG A 67 -12.60 11.42 5.65
N PRO A 68 -12.66 12.43 6.54
CA PRO A 68 -11.61 12.65 7.53
C PRO A 68 -11.58 11.45 8.48
N VAL A 69 -10.38 10.91 8.74
CA VAL A 69 -10.21 9.76 9.62
C VAL A 69 -9.16 10.06 10.69
N GLY A 70 -9.60 10.13 11.95
CA GLY A 70 -8.73 10.34 13.09
C GLY A 70 -8.08 11.73 13.07
N ARG A 71 -6.76 11.78 12.90
CA ARG A 71 -5.96 13.02 12.88
C ARG A 71 -5.76 13.59 11.47
N PHE A 72 -6.27 12.91 10.44
CA PHE A 72 -6.12 13.31 9.04
C PHE A 72 -7.32 14.13 8.59
N ASP A 73 -7.51 15.29 9.22
CA ASP A 73 -8.59 16.23 8.90
C ASP A 73 -8.36 16.94 7.56
N GLU A 74 -7.10 17.10 7.17
CA GLU A 74 -6.66 17.60 5.86
C GLU A 74 -6.98 16.62 4.72
N ARG A 75 -7.40 15.39 5.04
CA ARG A 75 -7.76 14.30 4.13
C ARG A 75 -6.64 13.81 3.22
N GLU A 76 -5.53 14.50 3.09
CA GLU A 76 -4.38 14.05 2.31
C GLU A 76 -3.41 13.23 3.16
N LEU A 77 -2.98 12.11 2.59
CA LEU A 77 -2.04 11.19 3.23
C LEU A 77 -1.03 10.70 2.21
N ARG A 78 0.25 10.79 2.57
CA ARG A 78 1.34 10.13 1.84
C ARG A 78 1.55 8.74 2.42
N CYS A 79 1.42 7.72 1.58
CA CYS A 79 1.58 6.33 1.99
C CYS A 79 2.35 5.52 0.94
N PRO A 80 2.99 4.41 1.36
CA PRO A 80 3.64 3.53 0.42
C PRO A 80 2.60 2.88 -0.51
N PRO A 81 2.91 2.72 -1.80
CA PRO A 81 2.00 2.14 -2.80
C PRO A 81 1.52 0.74 -2.40
N LEU A 82 2.37 -0.03 -1.71
CA LEU A 82 2.06 -1.36 -1.19
C LEU A 82 0.96 -1.41 -0.13
N ALA A 83 0.66 -0.28 0.52
CA ALA A 83 -0.42 -0.18 1.49
C ALA A 83 -1.78 0.01 0.82
N LEU A 84 -1.80 0.36 -0.47
CA LEU A 84 -2.98 0.66 -1.25
C LEU A 84 -3.36 -0.51 -2.15
N ARG A 85 -4.66 -0.68 -2.37
CA ARG A 85 -5.22 -1.58 -3.37
C ARG A 85 -6.15 -0.79 -4.27
N LYS A 86 -5.92 -0.82 -5.57
CA LYS A 86 -6.83 -0.23 -6.56
C LYS A 86 -8.19 -0.90 -6.48
N ILE A 87 -9.24 -0.08 -6.45
CA ILE A 87 -10.62 -0.53 -6.58
C ILE A 87 -11.06 -0.16 -7.99
N ASP A 88 -10.94 -1.11 -8.90
CA ASP A 88 -11.63 -0.97 -10.18
C ASP A 88 -13.13 -0.95 -9.91
N ARG A 89 -13.84 0.02 -10.51
CA ARG A 89 -15.31 0.12 -10.43
C ARG A 89 -16.04 -1.12 -10.98
N GLY A 90 -15.32 -2.13 -11.47
CA GLY A 90 -15.85 -3.33 -12.10
C GLY A 90 -15.56 -4.66 -11.40
N THR A 91 -14.85 -4.70 -10.26
CA THR A 91 -14.62 -6.00 -9.58
C THR A 91 -15.67 -6.24 -8.51
N PRO A 92 -16.66 -7.13 -8.72
CA PRO A 92 -17.56 -7.52 -7.65
C PRO A 92 -16.75 -8.17 -6.53
N ILE A 93 -16.87 -7.60 -5.34
CA ILE A 93 -16.38 -8.16 -4.08
C ILE A 93 -16.98 -9.56 -3.91
N ARG A 94 -16.21 -10.58 -4.28
CA ARG A 94 -16.54 -11.98 -4.00
C ARG A 94 -16.28 -12.21 -2.52
N HIS A 95 -17.34 -12.14 -1.72
CA HIS A 95 -17.35 -12.68 -0.36
C HIS A 95 -17.16 -14.19 -0.45
N SER A 96 -16.17 -14.71 0.30
CA SER A 96 -16.03 -16.13 0.64
C SER A 96 -16.21 -16.27 2.13
#